data_AF-A0A7D3VQA9-F1
#
_entry.id   AF-A0A7D3VQA9-F1
#
_cell.length_a   1.000
_cell.length_b   1.000
_cell.length_c   1.000
_cell.angle_alpha   90.00
_cell.angle_beta   90.00
_cell.angle_gamma   90.00
#
_symmetry.space_group_name_H-M   'P 1'
#
loop_
_entity.id
_entity.type
_entity.pdbx_description
1 polymer ?
#
loop_
_entity_poly.entity_id
_entity_poly.type
_entity_poly.pdbx_seq_one_letter_code
_entity_poly.pdbx_strand_id
1 'polypeptide(L)'
;MLAAAATWRPGAAAFDRRIAAVVAPDGVFDLGDISTMPLPMPRDEAERRMRAAQDPELDAVIEKVMAATPMLRWATEHGMFAMGADSPRAFFAAYLDYHLRDGIAERIACPVLVCSAEDDGFFKGQPEKLYDHLRCEETFMALTEEEGAEAHCRQSGAQKR
;
A
#
# COMPACT_ATOMS: atom_id res chain seq x y z
N MET A 1 -1.66 30.75 5.94
CA MET A 1 -0.77 29.76 5.30
C MET A 1 -1.47 28.42 5.43
N LEU A 2 -2.14 27.93 4.38
CA LEU A 2 -2.86 26.65 4.45
C LEU A 2 -1.82 25.51 4.42
N ALA A 3 -1.65 24.83 5.54
CA ALA A 3 -0.92 23.57 5.62
C ALA A 3 -1.74 22.49 4.91
N ALA A 4 -1.24 21.97 3.80
CA ALA A 4 -1.83 20.78 3.17
C ALA A 4 -1.38 19.55 3.96
N ALA A 5 -2.32 18.85 4.59
CA ALA A 5 -2.11 17.52 5.13
C ALA A 5 -2.32 16.51 4.00
N ALA A 6 -1.33 15.67 3.72
CA ALA A 6 -1.47 14.59 2.73
C ALA A 6 -1.86 13.31 3.46
N THR A 7 -3.14 12.92 3.37
CA THR A 7 -3.68 11.79 4.13
C THR A 7 -3.35 10.42 3.51
N TRP A 8 -2.95 10.31 2.24
CA TRP A 8 -2.72 8.99 1.60
C TRP A 8 -1.53 8.94 0.64
N ARG A 9 -0.64 9.94 0.67
CA ARG A 9 0.50 10.02 -0.27
C ARG A 9 1.78 10.47 0.43
N PRO A 10 2.36 9.69 1.35
CA PRO A 10 3.68 9.96 1.92
C PRO A 10 4.74 10.21 0.84
N GLY A 11 4.64 9.53 -0.32
CA GLY A 11 5.53 9.78 -1.46
C GLY A 11 5.48 11.22 -2.00
N ALA A 12 4.35 11.92 -1.92
CA ALA A 12 4.29 13.31 -2.34
C ALA A 12 5.14 14.23 -1.44
N ALA A 13 5.21 13.94 -0.13
CA ALA A 13 6.02 14.69 0.82
C ALA A 13 7.54 14.54 0.59
N ALA A 14 7.97 13.47 -0.10
CA ALA A 14 9.36 13.32 -0.52
C ALA A 14 9.78 14.30 -1.65
N PHE A 15 8.80 14.88 -2.36
CA PHE A 15 9.02 15.73 -3.53
C PHE A 15 8.39 17.14 -3.41
N ASP A 16 7.45 17.37 -2.50
CA ASP A 16 6.79 18.65 -2.30
C ASP A 16 7.01 19.20 -0.88
N ARG A 17 7.85 20.24 -0.77
CA ARG A 17 8.20 20.90 0.50
C ARG A 17 7.07 21.76 1.07
N ARG A 18 5.96 21.96 0.34
CA ARG A 18 4.80 22.72 0.84
C ARG A 18 3.92 21.88 1.78
N ILE A 19 4.11 20.57 1.80
CA ILE A 19 3.43 19.66 2.72
C ILE A 19 4.01 19.89 4.11
N ALA A 20 3.16 20.33 5.03
CA ALA A 20 3.58 20.70 6.38
C ALA A 20 3.56 19.50 7.35
N ALA A 21 2.75 18.48 7.07
CA ALA A 21 2.70 17.23 7.81
C ALA A 21 2.01 16.14 6.97
N VAL A 22 2.31 14.88 7.29
CA VAL A 22 1.67 13.69 6.70
C VAL A 22 0.98 12.89 7.80
N VAL A 23 -0.24 12.45 7.51
CA VAL A 23 -0.91 11.40 8.30
C VAL A 23 -1.03 10.21 7.38
N ALA A 24 -0.40 9.10 7.74
CA ALA A 24 -0.34 7.87 6.96
C ALA A 24 -1.14 6.77 7.68
N PRO A 25 -2.47 6.73 7.51
CA PRO A 25 -3.27 5.59 7.95
C PRO A 25 -2.83 4.35 7.16
N ASP A 26 -2.60 3.24 7.86
CA ASP A 26 -2.13 1.96 7.34
C ASP A 26 -0.71 1.99 6.72
N GLY A 27 -0.04 3.16 6.78
CA GLY A 27 1.40 3.33 6.59
C GLY A 27 2.02 2.60 5.39
N VAL A 28 1.31 2.53 4.26
CA VAL A 28 1.72 1.72 3.11
C VAL A 28 3.09 2.14 2.56
N PHE A 29 4.08 1.25 2.70
CA PHE A 29 5.45 1.48 2.26
C PHE A 29 5.67 1.04 0.80
N ASP A 30 5.12 -0.10 0.41
CA ASP A 30 5.38 -0.75 -0.88
C ASP A 30 4.19 -1.60 -1.34
N LEU A 31 3.40 -1.09 -2.31
CA LEU A 31 2.29 -1.84 -2.91
C LEU A 31 2.76 -3.00 -3.79
N GLY A 32 4.05 -3.04 -4.14
CA GLY A 32 4.64 -4.17 -4.85
C GLY A 32 4.72 -5.42 -3.99
N ASP A 33 4.88 -5.28 -2.66
CA ASP A 33 4.79 -6.43 -1.76
C ASP A 33 3.41 -7.09 -1.84
N ILE A 34 2.33 -6.31 -1.91
CA ILE A 34 0.96 -6.83 -1.97
C ILE A 34 0.71 -7.57 -3.28
N SER A 35 1.29 -7.05 -4.36
CA SER A 35 1.19 -7.66 -5.69
C SER A 35 2.01 -8.95 -5.80
N THR A 36 3.15 -9.04 -5.13
CA THR A 36 4.10 -10.16 -5.28
C THR A 36 3.98 -11.22 -4.19
N MET A 37 3.53 -10.88 -2.97
CA MET A 37 3.40 -11.80 -1.83
C MET A 37 2.55 -13.05 -2.11
N PRO A 38 1.44 -12.99 -2.88
CA PRO A 38 0.66 -14.20 -3.17
C PRO A 38 1.35 -15.20 -4.11
N LEU A 39 2.41 -14.77 -4.82
CA LEU A 39 3.09 -15.60 -5.80
C LEU A 39 4.18 -16.45 -5.12
N PRO A 40 4.23 -17.78 -5.36
CA PRO A 40 5.22 -18.67 -4.75
C PRO A 40 6.57 -18.55 -5.46
N MET A 41 7.12 -17.34 -5.57
CA MET A 41 8.36 -17.06 -6.26
C MET A 41 9.12 -15.87 -5.67
N PRO A 42 10.43 -15.75 -5.91
CA PRO A 42 11.20 -14.59 -5.47
C PRO A 42 10.63 -13.29 -6.02
N ARG A 43 10.65 -12.23 -5.19
CA ARG A 43 10.08 -10.92 -5.55
C ARG A 43 10.71 -10.33 -6.81
N ASP A 44 12.01 -10.44 -6.99
CA ASP A 44 12.72 -9.92 -8.17
C ASP A 44 12.25 -10.59 -9.46
N GLU A 45 11.99 -11.90 -9.41
CA GLU A 45 11.42 -12.65 -10.53
C GLU A 45 9.96 -12.28 -10.77
N ALA A 46 9.15 -12.14 -9.71
CA ALA A 46 7.76 -11.70 -9.84
C ALA A 46 7.68 -10.31 -10.50
N GLU A 47 8.50 -9.35 -10.07
CA GLU A 47 8.54 -8.00 -10.67
C GLU A 47 8.97 -8.05 -12.14
N ARG A 48 9.98 -8.87 -12.49
CA ARG A 48 10.41 -9.06 -13.89
C ARG A 48 9.28 -9.59 -14.76
N ARG A 49 8.60 -10.65 -14.30
CA ARG A 49 7.52 -11.30 -15.04
C ARG A 49 6.29 -10.40 -15.18
N MET A 50 5.92 -9.67 -14.13
CA MET A 50 4.84 -8.69 -14.18
C MET A 50 5.10 -7.61 -15.24
N ARG A 51 6.33 -7.08 -15.30
CA ARG A 51 6.74 -6.05 -16.26
C ARG A 51 7.09 -6.58 -17.67
N ALA A 52 7.08 -7.90 -17.89
CA ALA A 52 7.38 -8.47 -19.21
C ALA A 52 6.33 -8.05 -20.26
N ALA A 53 6.71 -8.00 -21.53
CA ALA A 53 5.75 -7.68 -22.60
C ALA A 53 4.62 -8.73 -22.65
N GLN A 54 4.96 -10.01 -22.49
CA GLN A 54 4.03 -11.13 -22.46
C GLN A 54 4.50 -12.17 -21.45
N ASP A 55 3.57 -12.77 -20.72
CA ASP A 55 3.83 -13.88 -19.83
C ASP A 55 2.56 -14.74 -19.65
N PRO A 56 2.24 -15.62 -20.62
CA PRO A 56 1.00 -16.38 -20.60
C PRO A 56 0.86 -17.31 -19.39
N GLU A 57 1.99 -17.77 -18.83
CA GLU A 57 2.00 -18.60 -17.64
C GLU A 57 1.58 -17.81 -16.40
N LEU A 58 2.15 -16.61 -16.20
CA LEU A 58 1.77 -15.74 -15.08
C LEU A 58 0.34 -15.23 -15.25
N ASP A 59 -0.07 -14.89 -16.47
CA ASP A 59 -1.44 -14.49 -16.79
C ASP A 59 -2.44 -15.60 -16.36
N ALA A 60 -2.16 -16.87 -16.69
CA ALA A 60 -2.98 -18.01 -16.28
C ALA A 60 -3.01 -18.22 -14.75
N VAL A 61 -1.89 -17.98 -14.06
CA VAL A 61 -1.84 -18.04 -12.58
C VAL A 61 -2.73 -16.94 -11.98
N ILE A 62 -2.63 -15.71 -12.48
CA ILE A 62 -3.44 -14.58 -12.01
C ILE A 62 -4.92 -14.85 -12.23
N GLU A 63 -5.32 -15.33 -13.42
CA GLU A 63 -6.70 -15.69 -13.71
C GLU A 63 -7.24 -16.76 -12.76
N LYS A 64 -6.43 -17.78 -12.44
CA LYS A 64 -6.81 -18.82 -11.48
C LYS A 64 -7.02 -18.26 -10.07
N VAL A 65 -6.16 -17.32 -9.64
CA VAL A 65 -6.29 -16.66 -8.33
C VAL A 65 -7.54 -15.78 -8.30
N MET A 66 -7.81 -15.02 -9.37
CA MET A 66 -9.04 -14.24 -9.50
C MET A 66 -10.29 -15.13 -9.44
N ALA A 67 -10.26 -16.30 -10.08
CA ALA A 67 -11.38 -17.25 -10.06
C ALA A 67 -11.62 -17.87 -8.67
N ALA A 68 -10.64 -17.85 -7.77
CA ALA A 68 -10.76 -18.47 -6.45
C ALA A 68 -11.71 -17.72 -5.51
N THR A 69 -11.81 -16.38 -5.61
CA THR A 69 -12.75 -15.61 -4.79
C THR A 69 -13.39 -14.44 -5.56
N PRO A 70 -14.71 -14.21 -5.39
CA PRO A 70 -15.37 -13.05 -6.00
C PRO A 70 -14.76 -11.70 -5.60
N MET A 71 -14.23 -11.62 -4.37
CA MET A 71 -13.56 -10.44 -3.85
C MET A 71 -12.28 -10.11 -4.63
N LEU A 72 -11.39 -11.09 -4.84
CA LEU A 72 -10.15 -10.87 -5.61
C LEU A 72 -10.42 -10.52 -7.07
N ARG A 73 -11.40 -11.20 -7.69
CA ARG A 73 -11.84 -10.85 -9.04
C ARG A 73 -12.31 -9.39 -9.12
N TRP A 74 -13.23 -8.99 -8.24
CA TRP A 74 -13.75 -7.62 -8.21
C TRP A 74 -12.65 -6.61 -7.94
N ALA A 75 -11.77 -6.85 -6.96
CA ALA A 75 -10.69 -5.94 -6.62
C ALA A 75 -9.72 -5.73 -7.80
N THR A 76 -9.42 -6.80 -8.55
CA THR A 76 -8.56 -6.75 -9.72
C THR A 76 -9.24 -6.02 -10.89
N GLU A 77 -10.49 -6.36 -11.22
CA GLU A 77 -11.25 -5.72 -12.31
C GLU A 77 -11.50 -4.22 -12.03
N HIS A 78 -11.89 -3.89 -10.81
CA HIS A 78 -12.06 -2.50 -10.39
C HIS A 78 -10.73 -1.76 -10.37
N GLY A 79 -9.65 -2.40 -9.90
CA GLY A 79 -8.30 -1.85 -9.94
C GLY A 79 -7.83 -1.55 -11.36
N MET A 80 -8.05 -2.48 -12.30
CA MET A 80 -7.78 -2.28 -13.72
C MET A 80 -8.53 -1.06 -14.27
N PHE A 81 -9.81 -0.92 -13.96
CA PHE A 81 -10.60 0.25 -14.35
C PHE A 81 -10.05 1.55 -13.76
N ALA A 82 -9.78 1.58 -12.45
CA ALA A 82 -9.31 2.78 -11.76
C ALA A 82 -7.91 3.23 -12.21
N MET A 83 -7.06 2.28 -12.59
CA MET A 83 -5.68 2.52 -13.00
C MET A 83 -5.49 2.60 -14.51
N GLY A 84 -6.55 2.32 -15.30
CA GLY A 84 -6.48 2.28 -16.76
C GLY A 84 -5.59 1.14 -17.29
N ALA A 85 -5.57 -0.01 -16.62
CA ALA A 85 -4.76 -1.15 -17.01
C ALA A 85 -5.53 -2.12 -17.91
N ASP A 86 -4.92 -2.52 -19.03
CA ASP A 86 -5.56 -3.38 -20.05
C ASP A 86 -5.59 -4.87 -19.68
N SER A 87 -4.87 -5.29 -18.64
CA SER A 87 -4.85 -6.68 -18.17
C SER A 87 -4.62 -6.77 -16.65
N PRO A 88 -5.00 -7.88 -16.00
CA PRO A 88 -4.70 -8.12 -14.58
C PRO A 88 -3.21 -7.99 -14.25
N ARG A 89 -2.34 -8.54 -15.09
CA ARG A 89 -0.89 -8.44 -14.92
C ARG A 89 -0.40 -6.99 -15.07
N ALA A 90 -0.95 -6.22 -16.00
CA ALA A 90 -0.64 -4.80 -16.14
C ALA A 90 -1.07 -3.99 -14.91
N PHE A 91 -2.21 -4.34 -14.29
CA PHE A 91 -2.65 -3.76 -13.03
C PHE A 91 -1.67 -4.05 -11.88
N PHE A 92 -1.27 -5.31 -11.69
CA PHE A 92 -0.28 -5.65 -10.67
C PHE A 92 1.10 -5.03 -10.96
N ALA A 93 1.49 -4.93 -12.24
CA ALA A 93 2.70 -4.23 -12.64
C ALA A 93 2.66 -2.73 -12.28
N ALA A 94 1.51 -2.07 -12.45
CA ALA A 94 1.33 -0.67 -12.06
C ALA A 94 1.50 -0.49 -10.55
N TYR A 95 1.03 -1.42 -9.72
CA TYR A 95 1.23 -1.39 -8.27
C TYR A 95 2.71 -1.42 -7.87
N LEU A 96 3.58 -2.05 -8.66
CA LEU A 96 5.02 -2.08 -8.40
C LEU A 96 5.68 -0.70 -8.44
N ASP A 97 5.01 0.31 -8.99
CA ASP A 97 5.54 1.68 -9.09
C ASP A 97 5.11 2.55 -7.89
N TYR A 98 4.25 2.03 -7.00
CA TYR A 98 3.77 2.72 -5.80
C TYR A 98 4.52 2.23 -4.56
N HIS A 99 5.71 2.79 -4.37
CA HIS A 99 6.57 2.44 -3.25
C HIS A 99 7.34 3.65 -2.70
N LEU A 100 7.88 3.49 -1.51
CA LEU A 100 8.76 4.45 -0.83
C LEU A 100 10.18 3.92 -0.61
N ARG A 101 10.53 2.79 -1.24
CA ARG A 101 11.91 2.27 -1.31
C ARG A 101 12.84 3.23 -2.04
N ASP A 102 14.12 2.85 -2.11
CA ASP A 102 15.18 3.56 -2.84
C ASP A 102 15.43 4.99 -2.34
N GLY A 103 15.28 5.22 -1.03
CA GLY A 103 15.54 6.52 -0.42
C GLY A 103 14.36 7.50 -0.48
N ILE A 104 13.19 7.09 -0.99
CA ILE A 104 12.03 7.99 -1.13
C ILE A 104 11.46 8.33 0.26
N ALA A 105 11.27 7.34 1.13
CA ALA A 105 10.81 7.57 2.50
C ALA A 105 11.75 8.51 3.27
N GLU A 106 13.06 8.32 3.15
CA GLU A 106 14.11 9.09 3.81
C GLU A 106 14.15 10.55 3.39
N ARG A 107 13.55 10.89 2.24
CA ARG A 107 13.46 12.27 1.74
C ARG A 107 12.32 13.07 2.36
N ILE A 108 11.38 12.40 3.02
CA ILE A 108 10.28 13.05 3.72
C ILE A 108 10.88 13.83 4.90
N ALA A 109 10.57 15.13 4.98
CA ALA A 109 11.18 16.03 5.96
C ALA A 109 10.17 16.77 6.84
N CYS A 110 8.88 16.62 6.56
CA CYS A 110 7.82 17.14 7.43
C CYS A 110 7.46 16.11 8.50
N PRO A 111 6.84 16.53 9.62
CA PRO A 111 6.30 15.59 10.60
C PRO A 111 5.38 14.54 9.99
N VAL A 112 5.52 13.29 10.42
CA VAL A 112 4.71 12.15 9.94
C VAL A 112 4.08 11.41 11.11
N LEU A 113 2.75 11.28 11.08
CA LEU A 113 2.01 10.34 11.91
C LEU A 113 1.76 9.06 11.11
N VAL A 114 2.32 7.94 11.54
CA VAL A 114 2.07 6.61 10.98
C VAL A 114 1.12 5.86 11.89
N CYS A 115 0.01 5.37 11.35
CA CYS A 115 -0.93 4.58 12.12
C CYS A 115 -0.96 3.13 11.61
N SER A 116 -0.89 2.17 12.51
CA SER A 116 -1.07 0.73 12.24
C SER A 116 -2.45 0.29 12.76
N ALA A 117 -3.10 -0.67 12.12
CA ALA A 117 -4.28 -1.34 12.67
C ALA A 117 -3.86 -2.76 13.05
N GLU A 118 -4.08 -3.17 14.30
CA GLU A 118 -3.61 -4.46 14.81
C GLU A 118 -4.16 -5.66 14.01
N ASP A 119 -5.40 -5.54 13.50
CA ASP A 119 -6.08 -6.56 12.71
C ASP A 119 -6.16 -6.22 11.20
N ASP A 120 -5.26 -5.36 10.69
CA ASP A 120 -5.14 -5.14 9.24
C ASP A 120 -4.52 -6.36 8.55
N GLY A 121 -5.36 -7.18 7.93
CA GLY A 121 -4.93 -8.32 7.10
C GLY A 121 -4.38 -7.94 5.72
N PHE A 122 -4.56 -6.71 5.26
CA PHE A 122 -4.16 -6.23 3.93
C PHE A 122 -2.77 -5.59 3.93
N PHE A 123 -2.45 -4.76 4.92
CA PHE A 123 -1.22 -3.96 4.97
C PHE A 123 -0.30 -4.33 6.14
N LYS A 124 -0.49 -5.50 6.75
CA LYS A 124 0.33 -5.98 7.88
C LYS A 124 1.84 -5.82 7.61
N GLY A 125 2.54 -5.15 8.53
CA GLY A 125 3.98 -4.92 8.41
C GLY A 125 4.39 -3.73 7.53
N GLN A 126 3.48 -3.12 6.78
CA GLN A 126 3.77 -1.94 5.98
C GLN A 126 3.97 -0.67 6.85
N PRO A 127 3.11 -0.38 7.86
CA PRO A 127 3.31 0.75 8.75
C PRO A 127 4.68 0.76 9.43
N GLU A 128 5.12 -0.40 9.92
CA GLU A 128 6.41 -0.58 10.59
C GLU A 128 7.55 -0.32 9.60
N LYS A 129 7.47 -0.87 8.38
CA LYS A 129 8.47 -0.60 7.32
C LYS A 129 8.58 0.89 7.00
N LEU A 130 7.46 1.59 6.86
CA LEU A 130 7.47 3.03 6.62
C LEU A 130 8.14 3.76 7.78
N TYR A 131 7.72 3.47 9.01
CA TYR A 131 8.26 4.10 10.21
C TYR A 131 9.78 3.93 10.33
N ASP A 132 10.31 2.73 10.06
CA ASP A 132 11.74 2.44 10.14
C ASP A 132 12.60 3.21 9.12
N HIS A 133 12.01 3.64 8.00
CA HIS A 133 12.71 4.40 6.94
C HIS A 133 12.59 5.91 7.11
N LEU A 134 11.72 6.41 7.98
CA LEU A 134 11.60 7.85 8.24
C LEU A 134 12.85 8.40 8.95
N ARG A 135 13.17 9.66 8.65
CA ARG A 135 14.34 10.38 9.17
C ARG A 135 13.97 11.77 9.69
N CYS A 136 12.70 11.99 10.00
CA CYS A 136 12.12 13.28 10.30
C CYS A 136 11.56 13.29 11.73
N GLU A 137 10.60 14.18 12.02
CA GLU A 137 9.81 14.02 13.24
C GLU A 137 8.72 12.98 12.95
N GLU A 138 8.73 11.86 13.67
CA GLU A 138 7.76 10.79 13.46
C GLU A 138 6.99 10.43 14.74
N THR A 139 5.77 9.95 14.55
CA THR A 139 4.95 9.36 15.60
C THR A 139 4.33 8.08 15.06
N PHE A 140 4.51 6.97 15.77
CA PHE A 140 3.84 5.70 15.48
C PHE A 140 2.66 5.49 16.43
N MET A 141 1.52 5.10 15.88
CA MET A 141 0.29 4.85 16.62
C MET A 141 -0.31 3.52 16.19
N ALA A 142 -0.16 2.50 17.04
CA ALA A 142 -0.91 1.25 16.88
C ALA A 142 -2.34 1.50 17.38
N LEU A 143 -3.33 1.33 16.52
CA LEU A 143 -4.73 1.40 16.93
C LEU A 143 -5.26 0.02 17.27
N THR A 144 -5.83 -0.07 18.46
CA THR A 144 -6.23 -1.33 19.09
C THR A 144 -7.75 -1.52 19.08
N GLU A 145 -8.20 -2.71 19.50
CA GLU A 145 -9.63 -3.00 19.66
C GLU A 145 -10.30 -2.11 20.73
N GLU A 146 -9.56 -1.69 21.76
CA GLU A 146 -10.07 -0.79 22.81
C GLU A 146 -10.46 0.58 22.24
N GLU A 147 -9.79 1.00 21.17
CA GLU A 147 -10.06 2.24 20.44
C GLU A 147 -11.10 2.03 19.32
N GLY A 148 -11.55 0.79 19.10
CA GLY A 148 -12.49 0.42 18.04
C GLY A 148 -11.96 0.73 16.65
N ALA A 149 -10.65 0.67 16.43
CA ALA A 149 -10.01 1.10 15.20
C ALA A 149 -8.99 0.06 14.67
N GLU A 150 -9.12 -1.18 15.15
CA GLU A 150 -8.28 -2.34 14.86
C GLU A 150 -8.40 -2.88 13.43
N ALA A 151 -9.54 -2.66 12.76
CA ALA A 151 -9.78 -3.17 11.41
C ALA A 151 -9.24 -2.25 10.30
N HIS A 152 -8.96 -2.82 9.13
CA HIS A 152 -8.60 -2.08 7.91
C HIS A 152 -9.63 -0.96 7.60
N CYS A 153 -9.15 0.24 7.25
CA CYS A 153 -9.96 1.46 7.12
C CYS A 153 -10.69 1.91 8.41
N ARG A 154 -10.31 1.41 9.60
CA ARG A 154 -10.94 1.74 10.89
C ARG A 154 -12.43 1.40 10.94
N GLN A 155 -12.84 0.36 10.21
CA GLN A 155 -14.25 -0.02 10.04
C GLN A 155 -14.92 -0.56 11.31
N SER A 156 -14.15 -0.88 12.36
CA SER A 156 -14.66 -1.29 13.66
C SER A 156 -15.15 -0.12 14.54
N GLY A 157 -15.01 1.14 14.07
CA GLY A 157 -15.30 2.39 14.80
C GLY A 157 -16.77 2.68 15.11
N ALA A 158 -17.61 1.67 15.27
CA ALA A 158 -18.90 1.85 15.91
C ALA A 158 -18.64 2.18 17.40
N GLN A 159 -19.06 3.37 17.85
CA GLN A 159 -19.08 3.72 19.28
C GLN A 159 -19.70 2.56 20.09
N LYS A 160 -18.87 1.78 20.79
CA LYS A 160 -19.34 0.86 21.83
C LYS A 160 -19.88 1.76 22.95
N ARG A 161 -21.21 1.96 22.99
CA ARG A 161 -21.91 2.66 24.07
C ARG A 161 -22.10 1.75 25.28
#